data_AF-A0A0D0V470-F1
#
_entry.id   AF-A0A0D0V470-F1
#
_cell.length_a   1.000
_cell.length_b   1.000
_cell.length_c   1.000
_cell.angle_alpha   90.00
_cell.angle_beta   90.00
_cell.angle_gamma   90.00
#
_symmetry.space_group_name_H-M   'P 1'
#
loop_
_entity.id
_entity.type
_entity.pdbx_description
1 polymer ?
#
loop_
_entity_poly.entity_id
_entity_poly.type
_entity_poly.pdbx_seq_one_letter_code
_entity_poly.pdbx_strand_id
1 'polypeptide(L)'
;MEHHHPDHDMGEDQQDYSFSEQNVSQEMSEEGWRALAKIVRDVNPNLSPDEELGDLAAAEAAVNAKDAERTEIVDKLRDELRQLSRQHSQAAAAAQRPASHPSPAEHEANVRSLEQQQFSIAKQLNEEQAAVAKKEVELGKWKTAKEDIEKVEVGEGVWADGKVIRLKLFSEAGFSLVSPKDGSNVTKVLIRNDVKEDVHSVVVDNSRSKVYTANLIWSLASD
;
A
#
# COMPACT_ATOMS: atom_id res chain seq x y z
N MET A 1 31.34 37.09 -10.52
CA MET A 1 30.35 37.96 -11.18
C MET A 1 30.53 39.33 -10.58
N GLU A 2 31.13 40.21 -11.37
CA GLU A 2 31.62 41.53 -10.99
C GLU A 2 30.54 42.42 -10.34
N HIS A 3 30.92 43.02 -9.22
CA HIS A 3 30.25 44.20 -8.67
C HIS A 3 30.69 45.41 -9.49
N HIS A 4 29.76 45.98 -10.26
CA HIS A 4 29.94 47.26 -10.93
C HIS A 4 29.42 48.37 -9.99
N HIS A 5 30.34 48.98 -9.25
CA HIS A 5 30.16 50.34 -8.73
C HIS A 5 30.58 51.32 -9.83
N PRO A 6 29.77 52.33 -10.19
CA PRO A 6 30.26 53.44 -10.96
C PRO A 6 30.91 54.45 -10.00
N ASP A 7 32.23 54.55 -10.07
CA ASP A 7 32.98 55.72 -9.60
C ASP A 7 32.50 56.94 -10.40
N HIS A 8 31.76 57.84 -9.73
CA HIS A 8 31.46 59.15 -10.29
C HIS A 8 32.53 60.12 -9.81
N ASP A 9 33.46 60.37 -10.72
CA ASP A 9 34.51 61.38 -10.69
C ASP A 9 33.91 62.76 -10.39
N MET A 10 34.01 63.20 -9.14
CA MET A 10 33.69 64.57 -8.73
C MET A 10 34.87 65.45 -9.12
N GLY A 11 34.91 65.85 -10.39
CA GLY A 11 35.74 66.96 -10.85
C GLY A 11 35.34 68.22 -10.08
N GLU A 12 36.19 68.65 -9.15
CA GLU A 12 36.13 69.95 -8.51
C GLU A 12 36.42 71.04 -9.55
N ASP A 13 35.39 71.43 -10.32
CA ASP A 13 35.40 72.72 -11.01
C ASP A 13 35.13 73.82 -9.98
N GLN A 14 36.17 74.18 -9.21
CA GLN A 14 36.30 75.49 -8.60
C GLN A 14 36.41 76.51 -9.72
N GLN A 15 35.27 76.92 -10.27
CA GLN A 15 35.17 78.15 -11.04
C GLN A 15 35.32 79.30 -10.05
N ASP A 16 36.54 79.82 -9.95
CA ASP A 16 36.83 81.14 -9.41
C ASP A 16 35.98 82.17 -10.16
N TYR A 17 34.78 82.44 -9.65
CA TYR A 17 33.97 83.58 -10.02
C TYR A 17 34.67 84.84 -9.48
N SER A 18 35.66 85.31 -10.22
CA SER A 18 36.18 86.67 -10.15
C SER A 18 35.02 87.62 -10.45
N PHE A 19 34.33 88.07 -9.40
CA PHE A 19 33.38 89.17 -9.45
C PHE A 19 34.18 90.44 -9.76
N SER A 20 34.32 90.76 -11.04
CA SER A 20 34.75 92.10 -11.44
C SER A 20 33.64 93.05 -10.99
N GLU A 21 33.83 93.69 -9.83
CA GLU A 21 33.15 94.94 -9.50
C GLU A 21 33.59 95.99 -10.50
N GLN A 22 33.07 95.89 -11.73
CA GLN A 22 32.94 97.05 -12.59
C GLN A 22 31.94 97.95 -11.90
N ASN A 23 32.50 98.91 -11.18
CA ASN A 23 31.82 100.07 -10.66
C ASN A 23 31.28 100.87 -11.86
N VAL A 24 30.15 100.41 -12.40
CA VAL A 24 29.36 101.09 -13.43
C VAL A 24 28.61 102.21 -12.73
N SER A 25 29.33 103.27 -12.37
CA SER A 25 28.74 104.58 -12.21
C SER A 25 28.45 105.13 -13.61
N GLN A 26 27.57 104.45 -14.34
CA GLN A 26 26.97 104.99 -15.56
C GLN A 26 25.83 105.87 -15.09
N GLU A 27 26.03 107.18 -15.17
CA GLU A 27 24.94 108.15 -15.08
C GLU A 27 23.94 107.80 -16.19
N MET A 28 22.96 106.95 -15.87
CA MET A 28 21.84 106.68 -16.74
C MET A 28 21.17 108.03 -17.05
N SER A 29 20.95 108.31 -18.34
CA SER A 29 20.22 109.51 -18.74
C SER A 29 18.86 109.56 -18.01
N GLU A 30 18.34 110.75 -17.70
CA GLU A 30 17.02 110.89 -17.07
C GLU A 30 15.93 110.12 -17.81
N GLU A 31 16.07 109.97 -19.13
CA GLU A 31 15.18 109.17 -19.98
C GLU A 31 15.31 107.66 -19.73
N GLY A 32 16.52 107.15 -19.50
CA GLY A 32 16.75 105.76 -19.10
C GLY A 32 16.15 105.45 -17.73
N TRP A 33 16.29 106.37 -16.76
CA TRP A 33 15.64 106.23 -15.45
C TRP A 33 14.12 106.25 -15.55
N ARG A 34 13.55 107.09 -16.42
CA ARG A 34 12.10 107.12 -16.68
C ARG A 34 11.60 105.85 -17.37
N ALA A 35 12.37 105.29 -18.30
CA ALA A 35 12.03 104.04 -18.98
C ALA A 35 12.05 102.85 -18.01
N LEU A 36 13.09 102.76 -17.17
CA LEU A 36 13.17 101.74 -16.12
C LEU A 36 12.05 101.91 -15.09
N ALA A 37 11.78 103.14 -14.64
CA ALA A 37 10.69 103.43 -13.71
C ALA A 37 9.32 103.05 -14.31
N LYS A 38 9.11 103.25 -15.61
CA LYS A 38 7.90 102.81 -16.31
C LYS A 38 7.78 101.28 -16.30
N ILE A 39 8.85 100.55 -16.64
CA ILE A 39 8.86 99.08 -16.61
C ILE A 39 8.59 98.56 -15.20
N VAL A 40 9.28 99.09 -14.19
CA VAL A 40 9.05 98.72 -12.79
C VAL A 40 7.60 98.99 -12.38
N ARG A 41 7.05 100.14 -12.78
CA ARG A 41 5.64 100.48 -12.52
C ARG A 41 4.65 99.56 -13.25
N ASP A 42 4.97 99.11 -14.45
CA ASP A 42 4.12 98.24 -15.27
C ASP A 42 4.20 96.77 -14.81
N VAL A 43 5.32 96.36 -14.20
CA VAL A 43 5.53 94.99 -13.69
C VAL A 43 5.11 94.82 -12.22
N ASN A 44 5.19 95.88 -11.40
CA ASN A 44 4.83 95.84 -9.98
C ASN A 44 3.40 95.34 -9.68
N PRO A 45 2.36 95.62 -10.49
CA PRO A 45 1.02 95.06 -10.29
C PRO A 45 0.90 93.57 -10.68
N ASN A 46 1.83 93.05 -11.48
CA ASN A 46 1.84 91.65 -11.92
C ASN A 46 2.68 90.75 -11.01
N LEU A 47 3.48 91.34 -10.12
CA LEU A 47 4.19 90.64 -9.06
C LEU A 47 3.38 90.80 -7.78
N SER A 48 2.62 89.78 -7.42
CA SER A 48 1.87 89.67 -6.18
C SER A 48 2.54 88.63 -5.28
N PRO A 49 3.55 89.01 -4.46
CA PRO A 49 4.23 88.07 -3.57
C PRO A 49 3.28 87.30 -2.66
N ASP A 50 2.18 87.92 -2.24
CA ASP A 50 1.16 87.29 -1.39
C ASP A 50 0.41 86.16 -2.13
N GLU A 51 0.20 86.29 -3.44
CA GLU A 51 -0.42 85.27 -4.29
C GLU A 51 0.55 84.12 -4.53
N GLU A 52 1.81 84.43 -4.89
CA GLU A 52 2.86 83.42 -5.07
C GLU A 52 3.14 82.64 -3.78
N LEU A 53 3.15 83.30 -2.62
CA LEU A 53 3.27 82.63 -1.31
C LEU A 53 2.05 81.75 -1.00
N GLY A 54 0.85 82.18 -1.41
CA GLY A 54 -0.37 81.39 -1.31
C GLY A 54 -0.31 80.11 -2.15
N ASP A 55 0.15 80.23 -3.40
CA ASP A 55 0.33 79.11 -4.32
C ASP A 55 1.42 78.15 -3.84
N LEU A 56 2.53 78.67 -3.31
CA LEU A 56 3.59 77.86 -2.70
C LEU A 56 3.07 77.11 -1.47
N ALA A 57 2.32 77.76 -0.59
CA ALA A 57 1.70 77.11 0.58
C ALA A 57 0.68 76.04 0.16
N ALA A 58 -0.09 76.29 -0.90
CA ALA A 58 -1.03 75.31 -1.46
C ALA A 58 -0.29 74.11 -2.08
N ALA A 59 0.81 74.35 -2.79
CA ALA A 59 1.66 73.29 -3.34
C ALA A 59 2.32 72.45 -2.24
N GLU A 60 2.84 73.09 -1.19
CA GLU A 60 3.41 72.39 -0.03
C GLU A 60 2.34 71.53 0.67
N ALA A 61 1.14 72.08 0.88
CA ALA A 61 0.02 71.32 1.45
C ALA A 61 -0.37 70.12 0.58
N ALA A 62 -0.37 70.28 -0.75
CA ALA A 62 -0.66 69.19 -1.68
C ALA A 62 0.41 68.09 -1.66
N VAL A 63 1.69 68.46 -1.57
CA VAL A 63 2.80 67.52 -1.43
C VAL A 63 2.72 66.77 -0.11
N ASN A 64 2.52 67.48 1.00
CA ASN A 64 2.37 66.87 2.32
C ASN A 64 1.18 65.90 2.38
N ALA A 65 0.06 66.26 1.75
CA ALA A 65 -1.11 65.38 1.65
C ALA A 65 -0.79 64.11 0.83
N LYS A 66 -0.04 64.24 -0.27
CA LYS A 66 0.37 63.10 -1.10
C LYS A 66 1.38 62.20 -0.40
N ASP A 67 2.29 62.76 0.37
CA ASP A 67 3.25 61.97 1.13
C ASP A 67 2.58 61.24 2.29
N ALA A 68 1.60 61.87 2.96
CA ALA A 68 0.76 61.18 3.94
C ALA A 68 0.01 59.99 3.33
N GLU A 69 -0.63 60.18 2.17
CA GLU A 69 -1.32 59.10 1.43
C GLU A 69 -0.36 57.96 1.06
N ARG A 70 0.84 58.29 0.55
CA ARG A 70 1.88 57.30 0.22
C ARG A 70 2.32 56.53 1.46
N THR A 71 2.56 57.21 2.57
CA THR A 71 2.97 56.54 3.82
C THR A 71 1.90 55.57 4.31
N GLU A 72 0.62 55.96 4.26
CA GLU A 72 -0.48 55.08 4.63
C GLU A 72 -0.58 53.84 3.73
N ILE A 73 -0.41 54.01 2.42
CA ILE A 73 -0.40 52.88 1.47
C ILE A 73 0.78 51.95 1.74
N VAL A 74 1.97 52.49 1.94
CA VAL A 74 3.18 51.70 2.23
C VAL A 74 3.02 50.92 3.53
N ASP A 75 2.44 51.53 4.56
CA ASP A 75 2.22 50.85 5.83
C ASP A 75 1.16 49.75 5.72
N LYS A 76 0.07 49.97 4.99
CA LYS A 76 -0.91 48.91 4.66
C LYS A 76 -0.24 47.74 3.94
N LEU A 77 0.55 48.00 2.90
CA LEU A 77 1.25 46.96 2.15
C LEU A 77 2.27 46.21 3.02
N ARG A 78 2.95 46.89 3.94
CA ARG A 78 3.87 46.25 4.91
C ARG A 78 3.13 45.33 5.85
N ASP A 79 1.97 45.73 6.34
CA ASP A 79 1.16 44.91 7.24
C ASP A 79 0.53 43.71 6.52
N GLU A 80 0.06 43.90 5.28
CA GLU A 80 -0.37 42.80 4.41
C GLU A 80 0.76 41.81 4.14
N LEU A 81 1.96 42.30 3.82
CA LEU A 81 3.13 41.45 3.60
C LEU A 81 3.51 40.67 4.86
N ARG A 82 3.45 41.31 6.04
CA ARG A 82 3.69 40.63 7.33
C ARG A 82 2.65 39.54 7.58
N GLN A 83 1.38 39.82 7.31
CA GLN A 83 0.32 38.84 7.47
C GLN A 83 0.52 37.64 6.51
N LEU A 84 0.78 37.92 5.23
CA LEU A 84 1.00 36.88 4.23
C LEU A 84 2.25 36.06 4.53
N SER A 85 3.32 36.69 5.02
CA SER A 85 4.54 36.01 5.46
C SER A 85 4.28 35.06 6.64
N ARG A 86 3.46 35.47 7.62
CA ARG A 86 3.02 34.60 8.73
C ARG A 86 2.16 33.44 8.24
N GLN A 87 1.23 33.69 7.32
CA GLN A 87 0.41 32.64 6.73
C GLN A 87 1.26 31.65 5.93
N HIS A 88 2.22 32.14 5.16
CA HIS A 88 3.16 31.30 4.42
C HIS A 88 4.01 30.45 5.36
N SER A 89 4.55 31.02 6.45
CA SER A 89 5.35 30.24 7.41
C SER A 89 4.51 29.17 8.11
N GLN A 90 3.26 29.47 8.48
CA GLN A 90 2.32 28.49 9.02
C GLN A 90 1.98 27.39 8.02
N ALA A 91 1.67 27.76 6.77
CA ALA A 91 1.38 26.80 5.71
C ALA A 91 2.60 25.93 5.37
N ALA A 92 3.80 26.50 5.34
CA ALA A 92 5.04 25.77 5.13
C ALA A 92 5.33 24.79 6.27
N ALA A 93 5.08 25.18 7.53
CA ALA A 93 5.20 24.30 8.68
C ALA A 93 4.14 23.17 8.64
N ALA A 94 2.91 23.47 8.22
CA ALA A 94 1.83 22.49 8.09
C ALA A 94 2.02 21.53 6.90
N ALA A 95 2.65 22.01 5.81
CA ALA A 95 2.98 21.21 4.64
C ALA A 95 4.17 20.25 4.89
N GLN A 96 4.97 20.51 5.91
CA GLN A 96 5.97 19.54 6.36
C GLN A 96 5.28 18.36 7.04
N ARG A 97 5.74 17.15 6.69
CA ARG A 97 5.21 15.92 7.27
C ARG A 97 5.44 15.95 8.79
N PRO A 98 4.42 15.74 9.63
CA PRO A 98 4.60 15.74 11.08
C PRO A 98 5.60 14.65 11.49
N ALA A 99 6.43 14.92 12.50
CA ALA A 99 7.44 13.97 12.99
C ALA A 99 6.85 12.66 13.55
N SER A 100 5.52 12.59 13.76
CA SER A 100 4.81 11.37 14.14
C SER A 100 4.61 10.39 12.98
N HIS A 101 4.75 10.85 11.72
CA HIS A 101 4.64 9.99 10.56
C HIS A 101 6.02 9.43 10.18
N PRO A 102 6.09 8.15 9.74
CA PRO A 102 7.33 7.55 9.26
C PRO A 102 7.99 8.43 8.20
N SER A 103 9.31 8.43 8.16
CA SER A 103 10.05 9.06 7.06
C SER A 103 9.59 8.49 5.71
N PRO A 104 9.78 9.21 4.59
CA PRO A 104 9.43 8.70 3.26
C PRO A 104 10.03 7.31 3.00
N ALA A 105 11.30 7.12 3.38
CA ALA A 105 11.99 5.84 3.25
C ALA A 105 11.38 4.72 4.10
N GLU A 106 11.03 5.00 5.37
CA GLU A 106 10.34 4.02 6.23
C GLU A 106 8.94 3.70 5.73
N HIS A 107 8.23 4.71 5.20
CA HIS A 107 6.92 4.49 4.60
C HIS A 107 7.02 3.59 3.37
N GLU A 108 7.96 3.84 2.47
CA GLU A 108 8.20 2.97 1.32
C GLU A 108 8.62 1.56 1.74
N ALA A 109 9.47 1.42 2.76
CA ALA A 109 9.85 0.12 3.30
C ALA A 109 8.62 -0.63 3.84
N ASN A 110 7.73 0.05 4.57
CA ASN A 110 6.49 -0.52 5.05
C ASN A 110 5.55 -0.92 3.91
N VAL A 111 5.41 -0.09 2.87
CA VAL A 111 4.61 -0.42 1.68
C VAL A 111 5.16 -1.68 1.00
N ARG A 112 6.48 -1.75 0.75
CA ARG A 112 7.11 -2.95 0.16
C ARG A 112 6.92 -4.20 1.03
N SER A 113 7.02 -4.06 2.35
CA SER A 113 6.76 -5.16 3.29
C SER A 113 5.31 -5.64 3.20
N LEU A 114 4.34 -4.72 3.13
CA LEU A 114 2.93 -5.06 2.99
C LEU A 114 2.62 -5.73 1.64
N GLU A 115 3.23 -5.27 0.55
CA GLU A 115 3.12 -5.88 -0.77
C GLU A 115 3.66 -7.33 -0.78
N GLN A 116 4.81 -7.56 -0.13
CA GLN A 116 5.35 -8.91 0.03
C GLN A 116 4.44 -9.81 0.86
N GLN A 117 3.87 -9.30 1.96
CA GLN A 117 2.90 -10.04 2.77
C GLN A 117 1.64 -10.37 1.97
N GLN A 118 1.11 -9.41 1.20
CA GLN A 118 -0.06 -9.62 0.34
C GLN A 118 0.21 -10.72 -0.69
N PHE A 119 1.36 -10.69 -1.36
CA PHE A 119 1.74 -11.72 -2.31
C PHE A 119 1.88 -13.10 -1.65
N SER A 120 2.54 -13.17 -0.49
CA SER A 120 2.70 -14.40 0.28
C SER A 120 1.35 -14.99 0.70
N ILE A 121 0.45 -14.16 1.22
CA ILE A 121 -0.89 -14.59 1.65
C ILE A 121 -1.70 -15.06 0.45
N ALA A 122 -1.67 -14.33 -0.67
CA ALA A 122 -2.38 -14.74 -1.89
C ALA A 122 -1.88 -16.09 -2.42
N LYS A 123 -0.56 -16.33 -2.37
CA LYS A 123 0.02 -17.62 -2.74
C LYS A 123 -0.44 -18.74 -1.80
N GLN A 124 -0.33 -18.55 -0.49
CA GLN A 124 -0.78 -19.52 0.51
C GLN A 124 -2.28 -19.83 0.36
N LEU A 125 -3.10 -18.80 0.12
CA LEU A 125 -4.53 -18.98 -0.10
C LEU A 125 -4.79 -19.88 -1.31
N ASN A 126 -4.07 -19.68 -2.41
CA ASN A 126 -4.22 -20.50 -3.61
C ASN A 126 -3.76 -21.95 -3.38
N GLU A 127 -2.66 -22.15 -2.65
CA GLU A 127 -2.18 -23.48 -2.26
C GLU A 127 -3.19 -24.22 -1.37
N GLU A 128 -3.78 -23.53 -0.39
CA GLU A 128 -4.83 -24.09 0.47
C GLU A 128 -6.13 -24.38 -0.31
N GLN A 129 -6.53 -23.50 -1.23
CA GLN A 129 -7.69 -23.74 -2.11
C GLN A 129 -7.47 -25.00 -2.97
N ALA A 130 -6.27 -25.19 -3.53
CA ALA A 130 -5.93 -26.39 -4.27
C ALA A 130 -5.94 -27.65 -3.38
N ALA A 131 -5.46 -27.54 -2.13
CA ALA A 131 -5.50 -28.63 -1.17
C ALA A 131 -6.94 -29.02 -0.80
N VAL A 132 -7.81 -28.04 -0.56
CA VAL A 132 -9.25 -28.25 -0.31
C VAL A 132 -9.91 -28.93 -1.50
N ALA A 133 -9.70 -28.43 -2.73
CA ALA A 133 -10.27 -29.04 -3.93
C ALA A 133 -9.85 -30.52 -4.08
N LYS A 134 -8.58 -30.84 -3.80
CA LYS A 134 -8.11 -32.23 -3.78
C LYS A 134 -8.83 -33.07 -2.73
N LYS A 135 -9.02 -32.53 -1.53
CA LYS A 135 -9.74 -33.21 -0.43
C LYS A 135 -11.21 -33.42 -0.74
N GLU A 136 -11.87 -32.46 -1.38
CA GLU A 136 -13.26 -32.59 -1.83
C GLU A 136 -13.42 -33.71 -2.87
N VAL A 137 -12.47 -33.83 -3.81
CA VAL A 137 -12.43 -34.94 -4.77
C VAL A 137 -12.22 -36.28 -4.07
N GLU A 138 -11.29 -36.37 -3.11
CA GLU A 138 -11.09 -37.59 -2.31
C GLU A 138 -12.37 -37.95 -1.54
N LEU A 139 -13.02 -36.98 -0.90
CA LEU A 139 -14.26 -37.16 -0.16
C LEU A 139 -15.40 -37.64 -1.07
N GLY A 140 -15.51 -37.08 -2.28
CA GLY A 140 -16.44 -37.54 -3.30
C GLY A 140 -16.24 -39.02 -3.64
N LYS A 141 -14.99 -39.46 -3.85
CA LYS A 141 -14.66 -40.87 -4.11
C LYS A 141 -15.09 -41.78 -2.96
N TRP A 142 -14.80 -41.39 -1.71
CA TRP A 142 -15.20 -42.17 -0.53
C TRP A 142 -16.71 -42.24 -0.35
N LYS A 143 -17.44 -41.17 -0.66
CA LYS A 143 -18.91 -41.17 -0.67
C LYS A 143 -19.46 -42.14 -1.70
N THR A 144 -18.96 -42.11 -2.94
CA THR A 144 -19.37 -43.08 -3.97
C THR A 144 -19.05 -44.52 -3.57
N ALA A 145 -17.84 -44.78 -3.06
CA ALA A 145 -17.47 -46.12 -2.58
C ALA A 145 -18.37 -46.60 -1.43
N LYS A 146 -18.75 -45.70 -0.53
CA LYS A 146 -19.71 -45.99 0.54
C LYS A 146 -21.08 -46.34 -0.02
N GLU A 147 -21.61 -45.54 -0.95
CA GLU A 147 -22.91 -45.81 -1.60
C GLU A 147 -22.88 -47.15 -2.35
N ASP A 148 -21.76 -47.49 -2.99
CA ASP A 148 -21.61 -48.76 -3.69
C ASP A 148 -21.60 -49.95 -2.73
N ILE A 149 -20.99 -49.81 -1.54
CA ILE A 149 -21.08 -50.82 -0.48
C ILE A 149 -22.51 -50.90 0.09
N GLU A 150 -23.19 -49.78 0.29
CA GLU A 150 -24.58 -49.76 0.78
C GLU A 150 -25.55 -50.44 -0.20
N LYS A 151 -25.28 -50.39 -1.51
CA LYS A 151 -26.06 -51.12 -2.55
C LYS A 151 -25.79 -52.61 -2.55
N VAL A 152 -24.72 -53.10 -1.92
CA VAL A 152 -24.49 -54.54 -1.76
C VAL A 152 -25.45 -55.04 -0.68
N GLU A 153 -26.63 -55.50 -1.11
CA GLU A 153 -27.56 -56.22 -0.27
C GLU A 153 -26.94 -57.55 0.18
N VAL A 154 -26.37 -57.56 1.37
CA VAL A 154 -25.98 -58.79 2.05
C VAL A 154 -27.25 -59.46 2.56
N GLY A 155 -27.92 -60.27 1.73
CA GLY A 155 -28.83 -61.28 2.25
C GLY A 155 -30.21 -61.48 1.62
N GLU A 156 -30.43 -61.22 0.32
CA GLU A 156 -31.63 -61.73 -0.35
C GLU A 156 -31.27 -62.63 -1.53
N GLY A 157 -31.15 -63.94 -1.22
CA GLY A 157 -31.04 -64.99 -2.23
C GLY A 157 -29.97 -66.02 -1.90
N VAL A 158 -30.38 -67.17 -1.36
CA VAL A 158 -29.57 -68.41 -1.17
C VAL A 158 -28.49 -68.37 -0.05
N TRP A 159 -28.00 -67.21 0.36
CA TRP A 159 -26.99 -67.09 1.44
C TRP A 159 -27.55 -67.07 2.87
N ALA A 160 -28.86 -67.23 3.06
CA ALA A 160 -29.51 -67.16 4.37
C ALA A 160 -29.28 -68.40 5.27
N ASP A 161 -28.84 -69.53 4.72
CA ASP A 161 -28.46 -70.67 5.55
C ASP A 161 -27.01 -70.49 6.02
N GLY A 162 -26.83 -70.09 7.28
CA GLY A 162 -25.50 -69.97 7.90
C GLY A 162 -24.67 -71.26 7.81
N LYS A 163 -25.27 -72.43 7.53
CA LYS A 163 -24.52 -73.64 7.17
C LYS A 163 -23.83 -73.53 5.82
N VAL A 164 -24.47 -72.99 4.80
CA VAL A 164 -23.89 -72.80 3.46
C VAL A 164 -22.70 -71.84 3.51
N ILE A 165 -22.83 -70.73 4.26
CA ILE A 165 -21.72 -69.78 4.47
C ILE A 165 -20.54 -70.47 5.15
N ARG A 166 -20.78 -71.20 6.24
CA ARG A 166 -19.72 -71.94 6.95
C ARG A 166 -19.08 -73.01 6.06
N LEU A 167 -19.87 -73.75 5.29
CA LEU A 167 -19.37 -74.76 4.34
C LEU A 167 -18.51 -74.13 3.24
N LYS A 168 -18.93 -72.99 2.70
CA LYS A 168 -18.16 -72.26 1.69
C LYS A 168 -16.85 -71.73 2.27
N LEU A 169 -16.89 -71.13 3.47
CA LEU A 169 -15.70 -70.66 4.18
C LEU A 169 -14.69 -71.79 4.41
N PHE A 170 -15.16 -72.95 4.89
CA PHE A 170 -14.28 -74.11 5.05
C PHE A 170 -13.76 -74.65 3.71
N SER A 171 -14.55 -74.60 2.64
CA SER A 171 -14.09 -75.01 1.30
C SER A 171 -13.03 -74.07 0.71
N GLU A 172 -13.17 -72.76 0.91
CA GLU A 172 -12.20 -71.75 0.46
C GLU A 172 -10.92 -71.79 1.30
N ALA A 173 -11.04 -72.13 2.59
CA ALA A 173 -9.90 -72.41 3.46
C ALA A 173 -9.20 -73.76 3.16
N GLY A 174 -9.62 -74.48 2.12
CA GLY A 174 -8.95 -75.71 1.65
C GLY A 174 -9.47 -77.01 2.24
N PHE A 175 -10.54 -77.00 3.05
CA PHE A 175 -11.14 -78.21 3.61
C PHE A 175 -12.24 -78.77 2.70
N SER A 176 -12.11 -80.03 2.27
CA SER A 176 -13.14 -80.72 1.50
C SER A 176 -13.52 -82.07 2.12
N LEU A 177 -14.83 -82.34 2.16
CA LEU A 177 -15.37 -83.59 2.67
C LEU A 177 -15.57 -84.57 1.51
N VAL A 178 -15.00 -85.77 1.64
CA VAL A 178 -15.19 -86.85 0.67
C VAL A 178 -16.21 -87.83 1.24
N SER A 179 -17.38 -87.88 0.60
CA SER A 179 -18.41 -88.86 0.92
C SER A 179 -17.92 -90.29 0.59
N PRO A 180 -18.21 -91.28 1.44
CA PRO A 180 -17.84 -92.66 1.17
C PRO A 180 -18.62 -93.19 -0.04
N LYS A 181 -17.91 -93.79 -1.00
CA LYS A 181 -18.52 -94.29 -2.25
C LYS A 181 -19.06 -95.72 -2.16
N ASP A 182 -18.67 -96.51 -1.16
CA ASP A 182 -18.88 -97.98 -1.16
C ASP A 182 -19.48 -98.55 0.15
N GLY A 183 -20.40 -97.84 0.81
CA GLY A 183 -21.10 -98.37 2.01
C GLY A 183 -20.24 -98.45 3.29
N SER A 184 -19.00 -97.96 3.25
CA SER A 184 -18.18 -97.77 4.45
C SER A 184 -18.62 -96.50 5.21
N ASN A 185 -18.89 -96.59 6.52
CA ASN A 185 -19.30 -95.46 7.36
C ASN A 185 -18.16 -94.46 7.70
N VAL A 186 -17.11 -94.40 6.88
CA VAL A 186 -15.89 -93.67 7.17
C VAL A 186 -15.85 -92.40 6.34
N THR A 187 -15.96 -91.24 6.99
CA THR A 187 -15.85 -89.92 6.34
C THR A 187 -14.37 -89.52 6.26
N LYS A 188 -13.93 -89.07 5.09
CA LYS A 188 -12.56 -88.54 4.90
C LYS A 188 -12.63 -87.03 4.69
N VAL A 189 -11.73 -86.31 5.34
CA VAL A 189 -11.49 -84.88 5.13
C VAL A 189 -10.20 -84.74 4.34
N LEU A 190 -10.24 -84.01 3.23
CA LEU A 190 -9.06 -83.56 2.50
C LEU A 190 -8.76 -82.13 2.93
N ILE A 191 -7.49 -81.87 3.21
CA ILE A 191 -6.97 -80.57 3.64
C ILE A 191 -5.95 -80.16 2.59
N ARG A 192 -6.25 -79.08 1.86
CA ARG A 192 -5.33 -78.49 0.89
C ARG A 192 -4.62 -77.30 1.54
N ASN A 193 -3.30 -77.33 1.58
CA ASN A 193 -2.49 -76.20 2.03
C ASN A 193 -1.96 -75.45 0.81
N ASP A 194 -2.51 -74.28 0.52
CA ASP A 194 -2.13 -73.47 -0.64
C ASP A 194 -0.73 -72.85 -0.49
N VAL A 195 -0.16 -72.80 0.73
CA VAL A 195 1.19 -72.27 0.99
C VAL A 195 2.27 -73.32 0.68
N LYS A 196 2.02 -74.59 0.99
CA LYS A 196 2.95 -75.71 0.77
C LYS A 196 2.70 -76.52 -0.50
N GLU A 197 1.61 -76.22 -1.22
CA GLU A 197 1.14 -76.96 -2.41
C GLU A 197 0.93 -78.47 -2.14
N ASP A 198 0.50 -78.84 -0.93
CA ASP A 198 0.25 -80.22 -0.54
C ASP A 198 -1.23 -80.50 -0.16
N VAL A 199 -1.58 -81.80 -0.19
CA VAL A 199 -2.94 -82.26 0.12
C VAL A 199 -2.87 -83.44 1.07
N HIS A 200 -3.41 -83.25 2.28
CA HIS A 200 -3.47 -84.27 3.31
C HIS A 200 -4.86 -84.90 3.38
N SER A 201 -4.93 -86.23 3.57
CA SER A 201 -6.19 -86.93 3.80
C SER A 201 -6.26 -87.44 5.23
N VAL A 202 -7.26 -86.98 5.97
CA VAL A 202 -7.53 -87.39 7.35
C VAL A 202 -8.82 -88.20 7.40
N VAL A 203 -8.73 -89.39 7.98
CA VAL A 203 -9.89 -90.24 8.23
C VAL A 203 -10.57 -89.78 9.52
N VAL A 204 -11.87 -89.47 9.45
CA VAL A 204 -12.69 -89.13 10.61
C VAL A 204 -13.52 -90.35 10.97
N ASP A 205 -13.07 -91.06 11.99
CA ASP A 205 -13.78 -92.20 12.59
C ASP A 205 -13.93 -92.00 14.11
N ASN A 206 -14.66 -92.91 14.76
CA ASN A 206 -14.83 -92.89 16.22
C ASN A 206 -13.66 -93.59 16.96
N SER A 207 -12.55 -93.92 16.27
CA SER A 207 -11.41 -94.60 16.90
C SER A 207 -10.54 -93.65 17.73
N ARG A 208 -10.55 -92.35 17.41
CA ARG A 208 -9.78 -91.30 18.07
C ARG A 208 -10.69 -90.26 18.70
N SER A 209 -10.19 -89.54 19.70
CA SER A 209 -10.95 -88.45 20.32
C SER A 209 -11.16 -87.31 19.32
N LYS A 210 -12.33 -86.66 19.38
CA LYS A 210 -12.65 -85.52 18.51
C LYS A 210 -11.63 -84.38 18.65
N VAL A 211 -11.09 -84.20 19.85
CA VAL A 211 -10.07 -83.19 20.15
C VAL A 211 -8.75 -83.51 19.44
N TYR A 212 -8.32 -84.78 19.47
CA TYR A 212 -7.13 -85.22 18.75
C TYR A 212 -7.28 -84.98 17.24
N THR A 213 -8.42 -85.37 16.67
CA THR A 213 -8.69 -85.19 15.24
C THR A 213 -8.75 -83.71 14.85
N ALA A 214 -9.36 -82.85 15.68
CA ALA A 214 -9.39 -81.41 15.43
C ALA A 214 -7.98 -80.80 15.46
N ASN A 215 -7.15 -81.15 16.46
CA ASN A 215 -5.78 -80.65 16.55
C ASN A 215 -4.93 -81.11 15.35
N LEU A 216 -5.10 -82.35 14.90
CA LEU A 216 -4.42 -82.89 13.72
C LEU A 216 -4.84 -82.14 12.44
N ILE A 217 -6.14 -81.87 12.27
CA ILE A 217 -6.65 -81.12 11.12
C ILE A 217 -6.06 -79.71 11.10
N TRP A 218 -6.04 -79.03 12.26
CA TRP A 218 -5.49 -77.69 12.37
C TRP A 218 -3.97 -77.65 12.18
N SER A 219 -3.22 -78.63 12.68
CA SER A 219 -1.78 -78.69 12.44
C SER A 219 -1.48 -78.84 10.95
N LEU A 220 -2.20 -79.72 10.24
CA LEU A 220 -2.01 -79.93 8.81
C LEU A 220 -2.44 -78.74 7.94
N ALA A 221 -3.32 -77.88 8.44
CA ALA A 221 -3.78 -76.68 7.73
C ALA A 221 -2.95 -75.42 8.02
N SER A 222 -2.25 -75.36 9.16
CA SER A 222 -1.49 -74.19 9.61
C SER A 222 0.01 -74.33 9.39
N ASP A 223 0.51 -75.55 9.40
CA ASP A 223 1.89 -75.88 9.11
C ASP A 223 2.08 -75.90 7.60
#